data_AF-A0A2X2TAA7-F1
#
_entry.id   AF-A0A2X2TAA7-F1
#
_cell.length_a   1.000
_cell.length_b   1.000
_cell.length_c   1.000
_cell.angle_alpha   90.00
_cell.angle_beta   90.00
_cell.angle_gamma   90.00
#
_symmetry.space_group_name_H-M   'P 1'
#
loop_
_entity.id
_entity.type
_entity.pdbx_description
1 polymer ?
#
loop_
_entity_poly.entity_id
_entity_poly.type
_entity_poly.pdbx_seq_one_letter_code
_entity_poly.pdbx_strand_id
1 'polypeptide(L)' 'MRVTLTGDAGALDSLRVREITRRRGVGQYLLEEVMRDNPAVAHWWLADVGVEDHAVMTAFMQASGFREQSGGWGK' A
#
# COMPACT_ATOMS: atom_id res chain seq x y z
N MET A 1 7.70 4.59 -3.27
CA MET A 1 7.17 3.23 -3.05
C MET A 1 8.06 2.28 -3.81
N ARG A 2 8.43 1.17 -3.18
CA ARG A 2 9.12 0.06 -3.82
C ARG A 2 8.20 -1.15 -3.83
N VAL A 3 8.37 -1.99 -4.85
CA VAL A 3 7.58 -3.19 -5.09
C VAL A 3 8.55 -4.36 -5.23
N THR A 4 8.26 -5.45 -4.53
CA THR A 4 9.00 -6.72 -4.66
C THR A 4 8.00 -7.80 -5.05
N LEU A 5 8.27 -8.51 -6.15
CA LEU A 5 7.37 -9.51 -6.72
C LEU A 5 7.95 -10.91 -6.51
N THR A 6 7.12 -11.82 -6.01
CA THR A 6 7.48 -13.24 -5.79
C THR A 6 6.30 -14.11 -6.19
N GLY A 7 6.37 -14.73 -7.37
CA GLY A 7 5.25 -15.52 -7.90
C GLY A 7 4.01 -14.67 -8.13
N ASP A 8 2.91 -15.04 -7.49
CA ASP A 8 1.62 -14.33 -7.49
C ASP A 8 1.48 -13.34 -6.30
N ALA A 9 2.55 -13.12 -5.53
CA ALA A 9 2.56 -12.21 -4.39
C ALA A 9 3.40 -10.95 -4.67
N GLY A 10 2.92 -9.82 -4.17
CA GLY A 10 3.57 -8.51 -4.25
C GLY A 10 3.71 -7.88 -2.87
N ALA A 11 4.94 -7.53 -2.49
CA ALA A 11 5.22 -6.76 -1.29
C ALA A 11 5.46 -5.30 -1.65
N LEU A 12 4.75 -4.40 -0.98
CA LEU A 12 4.90 -2.96 -1.05
C LEU A 12 5.70 -2.49 0.16
N ASP A 13 6.61 -1.55 -0.07
CA ASP A 13 7.34 -0.90 1.00
C ASP A 13 7.55 0.59 0.72
N SER A 14 7.86 1.32 1.79
CA SER A 14 8.29 2.73 1.70
C SER A 14 7.26 3.63 0.99
N LEU A 15 5.96 3.39 1.20
CA LEU A 15 4.91 4.30 0.74
C LEU A 15 4.97 5.60 1.55
N ARG A 16 5.39 6.68 0.90
CA ARG A 16 5.48 8.01 1.51
C ARG A 16 4.95 9.06 0.54
N VAL A 17 3.90 9.76 0.96
CA VAL A 17 3.34 10.91 0.25
C VAL A 17 3.72 12.18 1.01
N ARG A 18 4.31 13.14 0.29
CA ARG A 18 4.66 14.45 0.85
C ARG A 18 3.41 15.15 1.35
N GLU A 19 3.52 15.88 2.45
CA GLU A 19 2.38 16.55 3.07
C GLU A 19 1.57 17.41 2.10
N ILE A 20 2.24 18.17 1.24
CA ILE A 20 1.62 19.04 0.23
C ILE A 20 0.71 18.31 -0.76
N THR A 21 0.91 17.00 -0.98
CA THR A 21 0.09 16.17 -1.88
C THR A 21 -0.82 15.17 -1.15
N ARG A 22 -0.88 15.22 0.19
CA ARG A 22 -1.81 14.38 0.96
C ARG A 22 -3.26 14.79 0.67
N ARG A 23 -4.16 13.80 0.76
CA ARG A 23 -5.61 13.97 0.50
C ARG A 23 -5.97 14.54 -0.88
N ARG A 24 -5.05 14.44 -1.86
CA ARG A 24 -5.26 14.81 -3.27
C ARG A 24 -5.26 13.59 -4.20
N GLY A 25 -5.47 12.39 -3.65
CA GLY A 25 -5.50 11.14 -4.42
C GLY A 25 -4.14 10.55 -4.79
N VAL A 26 -3.03 11.25 -4.57
CA VAL A 26 -1.69 10.78 -5.01
C VAL A 26 -1.31 9.41 -4.47
N GLY A 27 -1.52 9.15 -3.17
CA GLY A 27 -1.21 7.84 -2.59
C GLY A 27 -2.04 6.71 -3.18
N GLN A 28 -3.33 6.96 -3.38
CA GLN A 28 -4.26 5.99 -3.97
C GLN A 28 -3.89 5.72 -5.43
N TYR A 29 -3.59 6.77 -6.21
CA TYR A 29 -3.15 6.65 -7.59
C TYR A 29 -1.91 5.75 -7.70
N LEU A 30 -0.88 5.99 -6.88
CA LEU A 30 0.35 5.19 -6.90
C LEU A 30 0.11 3.71 -6.59
N LEU A 31 -0.80 3.43 -5.66
CA LEU A 31 -1.16 2.06 -5.29
C LEU A 31 -1.91 1.37 -6.43
N GLU A 32 -2.92 2.03 -6.98
CA GLU A 32 -3.73 1.50 -8.08
C GLU A 32 -2.92 1.31 -9.36
N GLU A 33 -2.00 2.23 -9.66
CA GLU A 33 -1.09 2.13 -10.81
C GLU A 33 -0.20 0.88 -10.68
N VAL A 34 0.43 0.68 -9.53
CA VAL A 34 1.26 -0.51 -9.32
C VAL A 34 0.46 -1.81 -9.40
N MET A 35 -0.74 -1.87 -8.83
CA MET A 35 -1.58 -3.07 -8.93
C MET A 35 -2.03 -3.32 -10.38
N ARG A 36 -2.37 -2.26 -11.11
CA ARG A 36 -2.78 -2.34 -12.53
C ARG A 36 -1.65 -2.84 -13.42
N ASP A 37 -0.43 -2.41 -13.15
CA ASP A 37 0.76 -2.80 -13.91
C ASP A 37 1.21 -4.24 -13.61
N ASN A 38 0.69 -4.85 -12.53
CA ASN A 38 1.05 -6.19 -12.08
C ASN A 38 -0.18 -7.11 -11.96
N PRO A 39 -0.92 -7.37 -13.06
CA PRO A 39 -2.20 -8.10 -13.00
C PRO A 39 -2.06 -9.58 -12.63
N ALA A 40 -0.86 -10.15 -12.71
CA ALA A 40 -0.58 -11.53 -12.29
C ALA A 40 -0.45 -11.69 -10.77
N VAL A 41 -0.36 -10.59 -10.01
CA VAL A 41 -0.25 -10.61 -8.55
C VAL A 41 -1.64 -10.69 -7.93
N ALA A 42 -1.93 -11.81 -7.28
CA ALA A 42 -3.18 -12.07 -6.58
C ALA A 42 -3.16 -11.59 -5.13
N HIS A 43 -1.98 -11.50 -4.51
CA HIS A 43 -1.82 -11.22 -3.09
C HIS A 43 -0.89 -10.03 -2.85
N TRP A 44 -1.40 -8.98 -2.21
CA TRP A 44 -0.62 -7.79 -1.89
C TRP A 44 -0.40 -7.65 -0.39
N TRP A 45 0.84 -7.32 0.01
CA TRP A 45 1.22 -7.09 1.40
C TRP A 45 1.94 -5.76 1.57
N LEU A 46 1.56 -4.99 2.58
CA LEU A 46 2.27 -3.81 3.06
C LEU A 46 2.61 -4.01 4.53
N ALA A 47 3.88 -4.04 4.89
CA ALA A 47 4.30 -4.10 6.29
C ALA A 47 4.07 -2.75 7.00
N ASP A 48 3.77 -2.78 8.30
CA ASP A 48 3.63 -1.58 9.15
C ASP A 48 4.97 -0.96 9.59
N VAL A 49 6.09 -1.60 9.22
CA VAL A 49 7.44 -1.16 9.57
C VAL A 49 7.73 0.24 9.01
N GLY A 50 8.05 1.17 9.91
CA GLY A 50 8.41 2.55 9.56
C GLY A 50 7.22 3.45 9.22
N VAL A 51 5.99 3.01 9.50
CA VAL A 51 4.79 3.86 9.42
C VAL A 51 4.79 4.89 10.54
N GLU A 52 4.72 6.17 10.18
CA GLU A 52 4.76 7.30 11.13
C GLU A 52 3.44 7.46 11.91
N ASP A 53 2.31 7.27 11.24
CA ASP A 53 0.97 7.35 11.84
C ASP A 53 0.15 6.14 11.40
N HIS A 54 0.03 5.17 12.30
CA HIS A 54 -0.64 3.91 12.04
C HIS A 54 -2.14 4.09 11.77
N ALA A 55 -2.81 5.00 12.49
CA ALA A 55 -4.24 5.21 12.33
C ALA A 55 -4.56 5.83 10.95
N VAL A 56 -3.75 6.80 10.52
CA VAL A 56 -3.87 7.41 9.20
C VAL A 56 -3.57 6.39 8.10
N MET A 57 -2.51 5.58 8.26
CA MET A 57 -2.17 4.55 7.29
C MET A 57 -3.27 3.47 7.22
N THR A 58 -3.78 2.98 8.35
CA THR A 58 -4.89 2.02 8.39
C THR A 58 -6.11 2.56 7.66
N ALA A 59 -6.52 3.81 7.94
CA ALA A 59 -7.67 4.40 7.26
C ALA A 59 -7.45 4.51 5.74
N PHE A 60 -6.25 4.90 5.30
CA PHE A 60 -5.89 4.96 3.89
C PHE A 60 -5.88 3.57 3.21
N MET A 61 -5.30 2.57 3.86
CA MET A 61 -5.21 1.21 3.36
C MET A 61 -6.59 0.56 3.23
N GLN A 62 -7.44 0.75 4.25
CA GLN A 62 -8.84 0.29 4.22
C GLN A 62 -9.65 0.97 3.11
N ALA A 63 -9.50 2.29 2.93
CA ALA A 63 -10.14 2.99 1.82
C ALA A 63 -9.68 2.49 0.43
N SER A 64 -8.48 1.93 0.35
CA SER A 64 -7.91 1.32 -0.86
C SER A 64 -8.22 -0.18 -1.00
N GLY A 65 -9.03 -0.73 -0.09
CA GLY A 65 -9.50 -2.11 -0.12
C GLY A 65 -8.58 -3.15 0.54
N PHE A 66 -7.55 -2.71 1.27
CA PHE A 66 -6.72 -3.60 2.09
C PHE A 66 -7.37 -3.84 3.46
N ARG A 67 -7.00 -4.95 4.10
CA ARG A 67 -7.42 -5.29 5.46
C ARG A 67 -6.23 -5.28 6.39
N GLU A 68 -6.41 -4.67 7.55
CA GLU A 68 -5.43 -4.70 8.63
C GLU A 68 -5.28 -6.12 9.18
N GLN A 69 -4.04 -6.53 9.36
CA GLN A 69 -3.61 -7.85 9.84
C GLN A 69 -2.43 -7.66 10.80
N SER A 70 -2.03 -8.74 11.49
CA SER A 70 -0.85 -8.68 12.34
C SER A 70 0.40 -8.31 11.53
N GLY A 71 1.03 -7.17 11.84
CA GLY A 71 2.26 -6.70 11.20
C GLY A 71 2.08 -5.95 9.87
N GLY A 72 0.85 -5.57 9.50
CA GLY A 72 0.63 -4.79 8.29
C GLY A 72 -0.79 -4.90 7.71
N TRP A 73 -0.88 -4.74 6.38
CA TRP A 73 -2.13 -4.80 5.65
C TRP A 73 -2.01 -5.70 4.42
N GLY A 74 -3.05 -6.50 4.18
CA GLY A 74 -3.13 -7.41 3.03
C GLY A 74 -4.37 -7.21 2.17
N LYS A 75 -4.25 -7.51 0.87
CA LYS A 75 -5.34 -7.47 -0.11
C LYS A 75 -5.30 -8.69 -1.02
#